data_AF-A0A2V1B443-F1
#
_entry.id   AF-A0A2V1B443-F1
#
_cell.length_a   1.000
_cell.length_b   1.000
_cell.length_c   1.000
_cell.angle_alpha   90.00
_cell.angle_beta   90.00
_cell.angle_gamma   90.00
#
_symmetry.space_group_name_H-M   'P 1'
#
loop_
_entity.id
_entity.type
_entity.pdbx_description
1 polymer ?
#
loop_
_entity_poly.entity_id
_entity_poly.type
_entity_poly.pdbx_seq_one_letter_code
_entity_poly.pdbx_strand_id
1 'polypeptide(L)'
;MGNPSGVDGQHFYDSEAEARGDVPWKSPNSFPRAKSYWYSQAHQPILQQQTIEGHAVRAMYLLTAVTDTLCLEQLGIHTFAPERAQWFDTVTRLWNNMVDRKMYITGGIGAVKQWESFGIDYFLPQGTDEGGCYSETCAAIGVMMAAERLLHVGLDSRYADIMESCLYNSVMTSMSLDGKEFTYVNQLASSGQDKSAREEWFDCACCPPNLTRLFGSWAAIYGTMLQPVALPPMFTSIFMPPLNWRLLWGRTRLR
;
A
#
# COMPACT_ATOMS: atom_id res chain seq x y z
N MET A 1 10.42 7.85 -13.26
CA MET A 1 9.01 8.26 -13.28
C MET A 1 8.79 9.54 -12.47
N GLY A 2 9.42 10.61 -12.90
CA GLY A 2 9.16 11.97 -12.43
C GLY A 2 9.70 12.89 -13.50
N ASN A 3 8.88 13.81 -14.00
CA ASN A 3 9.30 14.79 -15.00
C ASN A 3 9.77 16.04 -14.24
N PRO A 4 11.09 16.23 -14.03
CA PRO A 4 11.59 17.35 -13.22
C PRO A 4 11.32 18.71 -13.86
N SER A 5 11.22 18.73 -15.19
CA SER A 5 10.86 19.90 -16.01
C SER A 5 9.35 20.10 -16.14
N GLY A 6 8.54 19.11 -15.75
CA GLY A 6 7.10 19.13 -15.95
C GLY A 6 6.68 19.30 -17.42
N VAL A 7 5.47 19.79 -17.67
CA VAL A 7 4.93 20.05 -19.02
C VAL A 7 5.24 21.49 -19.36
N ASP A 8 6.04 21.73 -20.41
CA ASP A 8 6.46 23.06 -20.86
C ASP A 8 7.08 23.96 -19.77
N GLY A 9 7.81 23.35 -18.82
CA GLY A 9 8.42 24.06 -17.69
C GLY A 9 7.48 24.28 -16.50
N GLN A 10 6.24 23.80 -16.57
CA GLN A 10 5.25 23.89 -15.50
C GLN A 10 4.99 22.55 -14.83
N HIS A 11 4.57 22.58 -13.56
CA HIS A 11 4.14 21.37 -12.87
C HIS A 11 2.97 20.69 -13.60
N PHE A 12 2.97 19.36 -13.70
CA PHE A 12 1.92 18.60 -14.41
C PHE A 12 0.50 19.01 -14.02
N TYR A 13 0.21 19.07 -12.70
CA TYR A 13 -1.11 19.49 -12.23
C TYR A 13 -1.47 20.94 -12.57
N ASP A 14 -0.50 21.83 -12.74
CA ASP A 14 -0.75 23.22 -13.12
C ASP A 14 -1.09 23.30 -14.61
N SER A 15 -0.28 22.65 -15.46
CA SER A 15 -0.54 22.56 -16.91
C SER A 15 -1.91 21.92 -17.19
N GLU A 16 -2.26 20.85 -16.46
CA GLU A 16 -3.56 20.20 -16.56
C GLU A 16 -4.72 21.09 -16.07
N ALA A 17 -4.50 21.89 -15.03
CA ALA A 17 -5.50 22.84 -14.54
C ALA A 17 -5.73 23.98 -15.55
N GLU A 18 -4.66 24.51 -16.14
CA GLU A 18 -4.72 25.51 -17.22
C GLU A 18 -5.46 24.95 -18.44
N ALA A 19 -5.14 23.72 -18.84
CA ALA A 19 -5.80 23.04 -19.97
C ALA A 19 -7.30 22.82 -19.76
N ARG A 20 -7.74 22.58 -18.51
CA ARG A 20 -9.17 22.48 -18.15
C ARG A 20 -9.86 23.83 -17.98
N GLY A 21 -9.12 24.94 -17.97
CA GLY A 21 -9.65 26.26 -17.63
C GLY A 21 -10.07 26.39 -16.17
N ASP A 22 -9.40 25.65 -15.26
CA ASP A 22 -9.65 25.73 -13.83
C ASP A 22 -9.29 27.14 -13.31
N VAL A 23 -10.13 27.73 -12.47
CA VAL A 23 -9.83 29.06 -11.90
C VAL A 23 -8.68 28.95 -10.88
N PRO A 24 -7.71 29.90 -10.85
CA PRO A 24 -6.48 29.74 -10.06
C PRO A 24 -6.65 29.54 -8.55
N TRP A 25 -7.76 30.01 -7.98
CA TRP A 25 -8.09 29.87 -6.55
C TRP A 25 -8.93 28.64 -6.23
N LYS A 26 -9.38 27.88 -7.24
CA LYS A 26 -10.16 26.66 -7.03
C LYS A 26 -9.21 25.49 -6.82
N SER A 27 -9.22 24.99 -5.59
CA SER A 27 -8.59 23.72 -5.26
C SER A 27 -9.57 22.57 -5.53
N PRO A 28 -9.13 21.41 -6.04
CA PRO A 28 -9.94 20.21 -5.96
C PRO A 28 -10.39 19.98 -4.51
N ASN A 29 -11.63 19.53 -4.30
CA ASN A 29 -12.18 19.34 -2.94
C ASN A 29 -11.34 18.39 -2.08
N SER A 30 -10.60 17.48 -2.71
CA SER A 30 -9.74 16.51 -2.05
C SER A 30 -8.37 17.07 -1.62
N PHE A 31 -8.00 18.26 -2.10
CA PHE A 31 -6.69 18.85 -1.79
C PHE A 31 -6.79 19.72 -0.53
N PRO A 32 -5.86 19.54 0.43
CA PRO A 32 -5.84 20.33 1.66
C PRO A 32 -5.82 21.85 1.44
N ARG A 33 -5.06 22.27 0.43
CA ARG A 33 -4.93 23.65 -0.06
C ARG A 33 -4.57 23.63 -1.54
N ALA A 34 -4.70 24.77 -2.22
CA ALA A 34 -4.17 24.95 -3.57
C ALA A 34 -2.71 24.50 -3.65
N LYS A 35 -2.36 23.78 -4.73
CA LYS A 35 -1.02 23.25 -5.00
C LYS A 35 -0.46 22.28 -3.93
N SER A 36 -1.33 21.57 -3.22
CA SER A 36 -0.93 20.50 -2.28
C SER A 36 -0.47 19.21 -2.99
N TYR A 37 0.52 19.29 -3.88
CA TYR A 37 0.95 18.14 -4.70
C TYR A 37 1.46 16.95 -3.88
N TRP A 38 1.88 17.19 -2.63
CA TRP A 38 2.28 16.14 -1.69
C TRP A 38 1.15 15.15 -1.42
N TYR A 39 -0.10 15.57 -1.51
CA TYR A 39 -1.29 14.74 -1.33
C TYR A 39 -1.34 13.55 -2.32
N SER A 40 -0.78 13.74 -3.52
CA SER A 40 -0.65 12.71 -4.56
C SER A 40 0.81 12.35 -4.84
N GLN A 41 1.70 12.52 -3.85
CA GLN A 41 3.13 12.16 -3.94
C GLN A 41 3.82 12.79 -5.16
N ALA A 42 3.43 14.01 -5.52
CA ALA A 42 3.91 14.71 -6.70
C ALA A 42 4.63 16.01 -6.37
N HIS A 43 4.92 16.26 -5.09
CA HIS A 43 5.68 17.44 -4.68
C HIS A 43 7.13 17.44 -5.17
N GLN A 44 7.69 16.24 -5.42
CA GLN A 44 9.05 16.02 -5.93
C GLN A 44 9.10 14.70 -6.72
N PRO A 45 10.07 14.50 -7.63
CA PRO A 45 10.34 13.20 -8.24
C PRO A 45 10.51 12.12 -7.17
N ILE A 46 9.92 10.93 -7.36
CA ILE A 46 9.91 9.89 -6.32
C ILE A 46 11.32 9.47 -5.86
N LEU A 47 12.31 9.49 -6.76
CA LEU A 47 13.71 9.22 -6.47
C LEU A 47 14.29 10.18 -5.41
N GLN A 48 13.74 11.39 -5.30
CA GLN A 48 14.19 12.44 -4.39
C GLN A 48 13.36 12.51 -3.09
N GLN A 49 12.13 11.99 -3.08
CA GLN A 49 11.25 12.01 -1.91
C GLN A 49 11.87 11.19 -0.79
N GLN A 50 12.13 11.76 0.39
CA GLN A 50 12.81 11.06 1.50
C GLN A 50 11.87 10.22 2.37
N THR A 51 10.63 10.68 2.54
CA THR A 51 9.60 10.08 3.39
C THR A 51 8.34 9.81 2.58
N ILE A 52 7.52 8.86 3.03
CA ILE A 52 6.21 8.61 2.42
C ILE A 52 5.20 9.61 2.98
N GLU A 53 4.48 10.30 2.11
CA GLU A 53 3.60 11.42 2.46
C GLU A 53 2.29 11.36 1.68
N GLY A 54 1.31 12.18 2.06
CA GLY A 54 0.07 12.32 1.30
C GLY A 54 -0.92 11.18 1.53
N HIS A 55 -1.93 11.10 0.66
CA HIS A 55 -2.99 10.10 0.76
C HIS A 55 -2.40 8.70 0.76
N ALA A 56 -2.76 7.89 1.76
CA ALA A 56 -2.13 6.60 2.03
C ALA A 56 -2.30 5.62 0.86
N VAL A 57 -3.52 5.42 0.36
CA VAL A 57 -3.79 4.55 -0.82
C VAL A 57 -3.01 5.00 -2.06
N ARG A 58 -3.02 6.31 -2.40
CA ARG A 58 -2.28 6.81 -3.56
C ARG A 58 -0.79 6.52 -3.46
N ALA A 59 -0.22 6.77 -2.28
CA ALA A 59 1.20 6.52 -2.03
C ALA A 59 1.53 5.03 -2.18
N MET A 60 0.71 4.13 -1.64
CA MET A 60 0.95 2.70 -1.75
C MET A 60 0.80 2.16 -3.16
N TYR A 61 -0.16 2.67 -3.92
CA TYR A 61 -0.32 2.26 -5.33
C TYR A 61 0.84 2.78 -6.18
N LEU A 62 1.31 4.01 -5.93
CA LEU A 62 2.52 4.52 -6.57
C LEU A 62 3.74 3.67 -6.20
N LEU A 63 3.93 3.37 -4.92
CA LEU A 63 5.06 2.55 -4.45
C LEU A 63 5.01 1.15 -5.06
N THR A 64 3.83 0.52 -5.13
CA THR A 64 3.63 -0.78 -5.79
C THR A 64 4.05 -0.72 -7.26
N ALA A 65 3.60 0.30 -8.00
CA ALA A 65 3.95 0.47 -9.41
C ALA A 65 5.45 0.72 -9.62
N VAL A 66 6.11 1.42 -8.69
CA VAL A 66 7.57 1.61 -8.74
C VAL A 66 8.28 0.29 -8.45
N THR A 67 7.81 -0.52 -7.51
CA THR A 67 8.37 -1.86 -7.27
C THR A 67 8.16 -2.78 -8.48
N ASP A 68 7.06 -2.66 -9.21
CA ASP A 68 6.86 -3.43 -10.45
C ASP A 68 7.95 -3.13 -11.50
N THR A 69 8.56 -1.93 -11.51
CA THR A 69 9.70 -1.65 -12.41
C THR A 69 10.89 -2.57 -12.13
N LEU A 70 11.15 -2.87 -10.85
CA LEU A 70 12.20 -3.79 -10.43
C LEU A 70 11.87 -5.23 -10.81
N CYS A 71 10.60 -5.63 -10.65
CA CYS A 71 10.11 -6.96 -11.05
C CYS A 71 10.25 -7.17 -12.56
N LEU A 72 9.81 -6.20 -13.37
CA LEU A 72 9.86 -6.26 -14.82
C LEU A 72 11.31 -6.30 -15.35
N GLU A 73 12.21 -5.54 -14.73
CA GLU A 73 13.64 -5.58 -15.07
C GLU A 73 14.27 -6.94 -14.69
N GLN A 74 13.93 -7.48 -13.52
CA GLN A 74 14.39 -8.81 -13.08
C GLN A 74 13.90 -9.94 -14.00
N LEU A 75 12.70 -9.81 -14.57
CA LEU A 75 12.16 -10.73 -15.58
C LEU A 75 12.76 -10.52 -16.98
N GLY A 76 13.61 -9.50 -17.17
CA GLY A 76 14.19 -9.15 -18.47
C GLY A 76 13.19 -8.59 -19.46
N ILE A 77 12.01 -8.13 -18.99
CA ILE A 77 10.93 -7.62 -19.85
C ILE A 77 11.23 -6.18 -20.30
N HIS A 78 11.69 -5.34 -19.37
CA HIS A 78 11.99 -3.94 -19.64
C HIS A 78 13.01 -3.38 -18.66
N THR A 79 13.97 -2.61 -19.15
CA THR A 79 14.93 -1.88 -18.31
C THR A 79 14.48 -0.44 -18.18
N PHE A 80 14.33 0.03 -16.95
CA PHE A 80 13.92 1.40 -16.65
C PHE A 80 15.15 2.24 -16.30
N ALA A 81 15.13 3.54 -16.62
CA ALA A 81 16.12 4.51 -16.13
C ALA A 81 15.57 5.26 -14.90
N PRO A 82 16.37 5.56 -13.86
CA PRO A 82 17.80 5.24 -13.70
C PRO A 82 18.04 3.76 -13.36
N GLU A 83 19.29 3.41 -13.07
CA GLU A 83 19.71 2.03 -12.76
C GLU A 83 18.87 1.39 -11.64
N ARG A 84 18.66 0.07 -11.75
CA ARG A 84 17.91 -0.76 -10.79
C ARG A 84 18.24 -0.49 -9.32
N ALA A 85 19.51 -0.24 -9.00
CA ALA A 85 19.94 0.03 -7.63
C ALA A 85 19.25 1.28 -7.05
N GLN A 86 19.10 2.34 -7.84
CA GLN A 86 18.45 3.59 -7.40
C GLN A 86 16.94 3.40 -7.22
N TRP A 87 16.32 2.56 -8.06
CA TRP A 87 14.91 2.18 -7.87
C TRP A 87 14.71 1.39 -6.59
N PHE A 88 15.58 0.41 -6.34
CA PHE A 88 15.54 -0.41 -5.14
C PHE A 88 15.73 0.45 -3.88
N ASP A 89 16.75 1.29 -3.85
CA ASP A 89 17.02 2.21 -2.73
C ASP A 89 15.83 3.14 -2.46
N THR A 90 15.19 3.66 -3.51
CA THR A 90 14.01 4.52 -3.37
C THR A 90 12.84 3.77 -2.73
N VAL A 91 12.52 2.58 -3.25
CA VAL A 91 11.41 1.76 -2.72
C VAL A 91 11.70 1.36 -1.28
N THR A 92 12.88 0.84 -0.99
CA THR A 92 13.27 0.42 0.36
C THR A 92 13.25 1.57 1.35
N ARG A 93 13.72 2.76 0.97
CA ARG A 93 13.70 3.94 1.85
C ARG A 93 12.29 4.39 2.18
N LEU A 94 11.39 4.46 1.20
CA LEU A 94 9.99 4.84 1.43
C LEU A 94 9.22 3.76 2.22
N TRP A 95 9.46 2.49 1.92
CA TRP A 95 8.94 1.35 2.66
C TRP A 95 9.38 1.39 4.13
N ASN A 96 10.67 1.57 4.41
CA ASN A 96 11.18 1.63 5.78
C ASN A 96 10.62 2.84 6.53
N ASN A 97 10.52 4.02 5.90
CA ASN A 97 9.88 5.16 6.55
C ASN A 97 8.42 4.88 6.93
N MET A 98 7.67 4.19 6.06
CA MET A 98 6.31 3.76 6.35
C MET A 98 6.27 2.81 7.55
N VAL A 99 6.99 1.69 7.48
CA VAL A 99 6.93 0.61 8.47
C VAL A 99 7.48 1.06 9.82
N ASP A 100 8.64 1.73 9.84
CA ASP A 100 9.35 2.04 11.08
C ASP A 100 8.79 3.25 11.81
N ARG A 101 8.05 4.14 11.12
CA ARG A 101 7.67 5.45 11.67
C ARG A 101 6.21 5.83 11.50
N LYS A 102 5.48 5.25 10.54
CA LYS A 102 4.14 5.72 10.15
C LYS A 102 3.09 4.61 10.01
N MET A 103 3.37 3.42 10.57
CA MET A 103 2.48 2.26 10.55
C MET A 103 1.98 1.95 11.96
N TYR A 104 0.69 1.67 12.07
CA TYR A 104 0.07 1.17 13.30
C TYR A 104 0.45 -0.30 13.55
N ILE A 105 0.34 -0.74 14.80
CA ILE A 105 0.61 -2.13 15.18
C ILE A 105 -0.24 -3.15 14.40
N THR A 106 -1.40 -2.73 13.89
CA THR A 106 -2.32 -3.51 13.06
C THR A 106 -1.90 -3.61 11.58
N GLY A 107 -0.75 -3.04 11.20
CA GLY A 107 -0.36 -2.86 9.79
C GLY A 107 -1.11 -1.75 9.07
N GLY A 108 -2.04 -1.07 9.75
CA GLY A 108 -2.78 0.06 9.21
C GLY A 108 -1.89 1.28 8.97
N ILE A 109 -2.24 2.10 7.99
CA ILE A 109 -1.51 3.33 7.63
C ILE A 109 -2.49 4.48 7.35
N GLY A 110 -2.01 5.71 7.53
CA GLY A 110 -2.82 6.91 7.41
C GLY A 110 -3.30 7.40 8.78
N ALA A 111 -2.59 8.36 9.35
CA ALA A 111 -2.90 8.91 10.65
C ALA A 111 -3.93 10.04 10.58
N VAL A 112 -3.98 10.79 9.48
CA VAL A 112 -4.77 12.02 9.36
C VAL A 112 -6.10 11.73 8.69
N LYS A 113 -7.21 11.78 9.45
CA LYS A 113 -8.57 11.49 8.98
C LYS A 113 -9.05 12.45 7.89
N GLN A 114 -8.74 13.75 8.00
CA GLN A 114 -9.23 14.76 7.07
C GLN A 114 -8.79 14.54 5.61
N TRP A 115 -7.62 13.93 5.42
CA TRP A 115 -6.98 13.79 4.10
C TRP A 115 -6.63 12.35 3.77
N GLU A 116 -7.04 11.40 4.61
CA GLU A 116 -6.79 9.97 4.41
C GLU A 116 -5.27 9.71 4.24
N SER A 117 -4.46 10.49 4.95
CA SER A 117 -3.04 10.68 4.65
C SER A 117 -2.13 10.21 5.76
N PHE A 118 -0.87 9.97 5.40
CA PHE A 118 0.21 9.90 6.36
C PHE A 118 0.28 11.17 7.22
N GLY A 119 0.69 10.99 8.47
CA GLY A 119 1.10 12.08 9.35
C GLY A 119 2.61 12.31 9.30
N ILE A 120 3.10 13.14 10.21
CA ILE A 120 4.53 13.25 10.49
C ILE A 120 5.06 11.94 11.12
N ASP A 121 6.37 11.72 11.08
CA ASP A 121 7.00 10.56 11.71
C ASP A 121 6.56 10.41 13.18
N TYR A 122 6.21 9.19 13.56
CA TYR A 122 5.77 8.79 14.92
C TYR A 122 4.45 9.42 15.40
N PHE A 123 3.73 10.14 14.54
CA PHE A 123 2.37 10.61 14.85
C PHE A 123 1.35 9.51 14.53
N LEU A 124 1.03 8.70 15.55
CA LEU A 124 0.15 7.53 15.48
C LEU A 124 -0.92 7.58 16.59
N PRO A 125 -1.87 8.54 16.56
CA PRO A 125 -2.98 8.59 17.49
C PRO A 125 -3.86 7.33 17.38
N GLN A 126 -4.42 6.86 18.49
CA GLN A 126 -5.21 5.63 18.54
C GLN A 126 -6.66 5.84 18.06
N GLY A 127 -7.18 7.05 18.15
CA GLY A 127 -8.54 7.39 17.71
C GLY A 127 -8.72 8.89 17.51
N THR A 128 -9.90 9.27 17.05
CA THR A 128 -10.18 10.66 16.63
C THR A 128 -10.00 11.66 17.77
N ASP A 129 -10.26 11.25 19.02
CA ASP A 129 -10.05 12.09 20.21
C ASP A 129 -8.57 12.45 20.43
N GLU A 130 -7.63 11.64 19.93
CA GLU A 130 -6.18 11.90 19.96
C GLU A 130 -5.67 12.63 18.70
N GLY A 131 -6.58 13.00 17.79
CA GLY A 131 -6.27 13.77 16.60
C GLY A 131 -6.10 12.95 15.32
N GLY A 132 -6.53 11.68 15.29
CA GLY A 132 -6.44 10.89 14.06
C GLY A 132 -6.81 9.42 14.17
N CYS A 133 -6.06 8.58 13.45
CA CYS A 133 -6.31 7.14 13.23
C CYS A 133 -7.31 6.85 12.11
N TYR A 134 -6.93 7.19 10.88
CA TYR A 134 -7.76 6.83 9.72
C TYR A 134 -7.64 5.35 9.37
N SER A 135 -6.39 4.86 9.23
CA SER A 135 -6.10 3.43 9.09
C SER A 135 -7.02 2.75 8.07
N GLU A 136 -7.06 3.29 6.85
CA GLU A 136 -8.04 2.88 5.84
C GLU A 136 -7.84 1.43 5.41
N THR A 137 -8.92 0.67 5.24
CA THR A 137 -8.89 -0.71 4.74
C THR A 137 -8.18 -0.81 3.38
N CYS A 138 -8.49 0.08 2.43
CA CYS A 138 -7.81 0.08 1.13
C CYS A 138 -6.31 0.37 1.23
N ALA A 139 -5.89 1.16 2.22
CA ALA A 139 -4.50 1.48 2.41
C ALA A 139 -3.72 0.26 2.93
N ALA A 140 -4.30 -0.51 3.87
CA ALA A 140 -3.74 -1.79 4.29
C ALA A 140 -3.64 -2.82 3.13
N ILE A 141 -4.65 -2.87 2.25
CA ILE A 141 -4.59 -3.67 1.02
C ILE A 141 -3.43 -3.19 0.13
N GLY A 142 -3.23 -1.88 -0.01
CA GLY A 142 -2.10 -1.29 -0.73
C GLY A 142 -0.75 -1.68 -0.15
N VAL A 143 -0.63 -1.76 1.18
CA VAL A 143 0.58 -2.28 1.85
C VAL A 143 0.83 -3.73 1.46
N MET A 144 -0.20 -4.58 1.50
CA MET A 144 -0.05 -5.98 1.09
C MET A 144 0.40 -6.11 -0.36
N MET A 145 -0.16 -5.30 -1.27
CA MET A 145 0.26 -5.29 -2.68
C MET A 145 1.75 -4.91 -2.82
N ALA A 146 2.20 -3.85 -2.14
CA ALA A 146 3.60 -3.44 -2.18
C ALA A 146 4.54 -4.51 -1.57
N ALA A 147 4.14 -5.13 -0.47
CA ALA A 147 4.88 -6.21 0.20
C ALA A 147 5.06 -7.43 -0.72
N GLU A 148 4.00 -7.86 -1.40
CA GLU A 148 4.02 -8.96 -2.36
C GLU A 148 5.04 -8.72 -3.47
N ARG A 149 5.05 -7.51 -4.06
CA ARG A 149 6.03 -7.14 -5.09
C ARG A 149 7.44 -7.15 -4.54
N LEU A 150 7.64 -6.63 -3.32
CA LEU A 150 8.95 -6.61 -2.68
C LEU A 150 9.50 -8.02 -2.44
N LEU A 151 8.64 -8.99 -2.07
CA LEU A 151 9.02 -10.39 -1.96
C LEU A 151 9.48 -10.99 -3.31
N HIS A 152 8.89 -10.56 -4.43
CA HIS A 152 9.35 -10.96 -5.77
C HIS A 152 10.68 -10.32 -6.17
N VAL A 153 10.96 -9.09 -5.74
CA VAL A 153 12.24 -8.40 -5.98
C VAL A 153 13.36 -9.01 -5.14
N GLY A 154 13.07 -9.42 -3.91
CA GLY A 154 14.02 -10.06 -3.01
C GLY A 154 13.33 -10.74 -1.85
N LEU A 155 13.73 -11.98 -1.58
CA LEU A 155 13.18 -12.78 -0.48
C LEU A 155 13.71 -12.30 0.86
N ASP A 156 12.98 -11.37 1.48
CA ASP A 156 13.19 -10.89 2.85
C ASP A 156 11.91 -11.11 3.66
N SER A 157 12.01 -11.87 4.75
CA SER A 157 10.85 -12.24 5.57
C SER A 157 10.13 -11.04 6.16
N ARG A 158 10.83 -9.91 6.37
CA ARG A 158 10.23 -8.70 6.95
C ARG A 158 9.05 -8.18 6.12
N TYR A 159 9.07 -8.37 4.80
CA TYR A 159 7.93 -8.01 3.95
C TYR A 159 6.73 -8.93 4.19
N ALA A 160 6.97 -10.23 4.35
CA ALA A 160 5.93 -11.21 4.68
C ALA A 160 5.34 -10.95 6.07
N ASP A 161 6.17 -10.60 7.07
CA ASP A 161 5.72 -10.28 8.43
C ASP A 161 4.74 -9.08 8.43
N ILE A 162 5.07 -8.03 7.68
CA ILE A 162 4.18 -6.86 7.53
C ILE A 162 2.92 -7.21 6.75
N MET A 163 3.05 -8.02 5.70
CA MET A 163 1.90 -8.49 4.91
C MET A 163 0.93 -9.31 5.77
N GLU A 164 1.46 -10.18 6.64
CA GLU A 164 0.71 -10.97 7.61
C GLU A 164 0.00 -10.07 8.63
N SER A 165 0.72 -9.09 9.20
CA SER A 165 0.13 -8.15 10.15
C SER A 165 -1.03 -7.36 9.55
N CYS A 166 -0.87 -6.84 8.32
CA CYS A 166 -1.95 -6.14 7.61
C CYS A 166 -3.16 -7.05 7.37
N LEU A 167 -2.89 -8.28 6.95
CA LEU A 167 -3.92 -9.26 6.62
C LEU A 167 -4.77 -9.60 7.85
N TYR A 168 -4.15 -10.09 8.92
CA TYR A 168 -4.89 -10.63 10.07
C TYR A 168 -5.50 -9.54 10.95
N ASN A 169 -4.99 -8.31 10.87
CA ASN A 169 -5.52 -7.20 11.64
C ASN A 169 -6.36 -6.28 10.75
N SER A 170 -5.74 -5.40 9.96
CA SER A 170 -6.47 -4.31 9.28
C SER A 170 -7.38 -4.77 8.14
N VAL A 171 -7.10 -5.90 7.50
CA VAL A 171 -7.87 -6.38 6.35
C VAL A 171 -8.97 -7.35 6.78
N MET A 172 -8.65 -8.43 7.49
CA MET A 172 -9.66 -9.43 7.87
C MET A 172 -10.69 -8.89 8.85
N THR A 173 -10.34 -7.92 9.70
CA THR A 173 -11.30 -7.31 10.64
C THR A 173 -12.22 -6.29 9.98
N SER A 174 -11.92 -5.88 8.74
CA SER A 174 -12.66 -4.85 8.03
C SER A 174 -13.97 -5.32 7.41
N MET A 175 -14.28 -6.61 7.50
CA MET A 175 -15.54 -7.21 7.06
C MET A 175 -16.16 -7.97 8.24
N SER A 176 -17.49 -7.90 8.37
CA SER A 176 -18.22 -8.73 9.34
C SER A 176 -18.03 -10.22 9.02
N LEU A 177 -18.19 -11.08 10.02
CA LEU A 177 -18.06 -12.54 9.83
C LEU A 177 -19.08 -13.10 8.82
N ASP A 178 -20.23 -12.44 8.67
CA ASP A 178 -21.25 -12.82 7.69
C ASP A 178 -21.09 -12.10 6.33
N GLY A 179 -20.07 -11.25 6.18
CA GLY A 179 -19.72 -10.60 4.91
C GLY A 179 -20.64 -9.47 4.47
N LYS A 180 -21.48 -8.93 5.37
CA LYS A 180 -22.51 -7.93 5.04
C LYS A 180 -22.17 -6.50 5.44
N GLU A 181 -21.29 -6.32 6.42
CA GLU A 181 -20.92 -4.99 6.91
C GLU A 181 -19.41 -4.81 6.82
N PHE A 182 -18.97 -3.58 6.59
CA PHE A 182 -17.58 -3.24 6.32
C PHE A 182 -17.12 -2.06 7.17
N THR A 183 -15.83 -2.00 7.51
CA THR A 183 -15.18 -0.78 8.00
C THR A 183 -14.45 -0.08 6.85
N TYR A 184 -14.61 1.23 6.79
CA TYR A 184 -13.74 2.08 5.99
C TYR A 184 -12.48 2.44 6.79
N VAL A 185 -12.70 2.90 8.02
CA VAL A 185 -11.70 3.40 8.97
C VAL A 185 -11.45 2.32 10.03
N ASN A 186 -10.20 1.89 10.21
CA ASN A 186 -9.81 0.89 11.21
C ASN A 186 -9.08 1.54 12.40
N GLN A 187 -9.79 2.43 13.09
CA GLN A 187 -9.26 3.12 14.27
C GLN A 187 -8.99 2.14 15.43
N LEU A 188 -7.97 2.43 16.24
CA LEU A 188 -7.55 1.56 17.34
C LEU A 188 -8.32 1.82 18.65
N ALA A 189 -8.94 3.00 18.77
CA ALA A 189 -9.81 3.39 19.88
C ALA A 189 -11.17 3.84 19.36
N SER A 190 -12.23 3.42 20.06
CA SER A 190 -13.62 3.81 19.79
C SER A 190 -14.09 4.77 20.87
N SER A 191 -14.71 5.89 20.50
CA SER A 191 -15.26 6.86 21.45
C SER A 191 -16.76 7.03 21.27
N GLY A 192 -17.40 7.71 22.22
CA GLY A 192 -18.83 8.02 22.11
C GLY A 192 -19.17 8.93 20.93
N GLN A 193 -18.22 9.78 20.52
CA GLN A 193 -18.38 10.75 19.42
C GLN A 193 -17.99 10.15 18.06
N ASP A 194 -17.03 9.23 18.05
CA ASP A 194 -16.57 8.56 16.82
C ASP A 194 -16.46 7.06 17.09
N LYS A 195 -17.58 6.37 16.92
CA LYS A 195 -17.68 4.94 17.16
C LYS A 195 -17.00 4.17 16.03
N SER A 196 -16.15 3.23 16.41
CA SER A 196 -15.66 2.21 15.49
C SER A 196 -16.79 1.22 15.19
N ALA A 197 -17.52 1.45 14.10
CA ALA A 197 -18.64 0.63 13.66
C ALA A 197 -18.43 0.18 12.20
N ARG A 198 -19.09 -0.94 11.85
CA ARG A 198 -19.22 -1.37 10.47
C ARG A 198 -20.52 -0.81 9.90
N GLU A 199 -20.53 -0.58 8.59
CA GLU A 199 -21.70 -0.14 7.84
C GLU A 199 -21.94 -1.12 6.70
N GLU A 200 -23.21 -1.29 6.30
CA GLU A 200 -23.53 -2.15 5.14
C GLU A 200 -22.91 -1.62 3.85
N TRP A 201 -22.88 -0.29 3.68
CA TRP A 201 -22.36 0.35 2.48
C TRP A 201 -21.93 1.80 2.72
N PHE A 202 -21.18 2.35 1.78
CA PHE A 202 -20.67 3.72 1.81
C PHE A 202 -20.91 4.44 0.49
N ASP A 203 -21.09 5.76 0.51
CA ASP A 203 -21.13 6.57 -0.72
C ASP A 203 -19.82 6.45 -1.51
N CYS A 204 -18.68 6.48 -0.79
CA CYS A 204 -17.38 6.11 -1.33
C CYS A 204 -17.15 4.61 -1.09
N ALA A 205 -17.68 3.74 -1.94
CA ALA A 205 -17.58 2.30 -1.76
C ALA A 205 -16.27 1.70 -2.30
N CYS A 206 -15.10 2.26 -1.95
CA CYS A 206 -13.83 1.66 -2.38
C CYS A 206 -13.49 0.38 -1.60
N CYS A 207 -13.80 0.33 -0.29
CA CYS A 207 -13.38 -0.78 0.59
C CYS A 207 -14.07 -2.12 0.28
N PRO A 208 -15.42 -2.23 0.17
CA PRO A 208 -16.08 -3.50 -0.11
C PRO A 208 -15.62 -4.21 -1.40
N PRO A 209 -15.56 -3.54 -2.57
CA PRO A 209 -15.07 -4.19 -3.80
C PRO A 209 -13.57 -4.48 -3.75
N ASN A 210 -12.77 -3.69 -3.02
CA ASN A 210 -11.33 -3.94 -2.91
C ASN A 210 -11.04 -5.18 -2.04
N LEU A 211 -11.78 -5.36 -0.95
CA LEU A 211 -11.74 -6.56 -0.12
C LEU A 211 -12.15 -7.81 -0.90
N THR A 212 -13.28 -7.76 -1.60
CA THR A 212 -13.77 -8.90 -2.38
C THR A 212 -12.79 -9.30 -3.48
N ARG A 213 -12.12 -8.34 -4.14
CA ARG A 213 -11.04 -8.63 -5.10
C ARG A 213 -9.84 -9.32 -4.44
N LEU A 214 -9.45 -8.88 -3.24
CA LEU A 214 -8.35 -9.50 -2.49
C LEU A 214 -8.68 -10.96 -2.15
N PHE A 215 -9.87 -11.22 -1.58
CA PHE A 215 -10.29 -12.58 -1.25
C PHE A 215 -10.48 -13.46 -2.48
N GLY A 216 -10.95 -12.90 -3.61
CA GLY A 216 -10.99 -13.62 -4.88
C GLY A 216 -9.60 -14.03 -5.40
N SER A 217 -8.54 -13.32 -4.97
CA SER A 217 -7.14 -13.57 -5.34
C SER A 217 -6.34 -14.29 -4.24
N TRP A 218 -7.02 -14.81 -3.21
CA TRP A 218 -6.41 -15.32 -1.97
C TRP A 218 -5.31 -16.37 -2.18
N ALA A 219 -5.52 -17.33 -3.09
CA ALA A 219 -4.57 -18.41 -3.34
C ALA A 219 -3.20 -17.89 -3.83
N ALA A 220 -3.19 -16.82 -4.63
CA ALA A 220 -1.96 -16.20 -5.11
C ALA A 220 -1.21 -15.50 -3.98
N ILE A 221 -1.94 -14.69 -3.20
CA ILE A 221 -1.40 -13.95 -2.05
C ILE A 221 -0.79 -14.88 -1.01
N TYR A 222 -1.54 -15.93 -0.65
CA TYR A 222 -1.09 -16.94 0.31
C TYR A 222 0.14 -17.69 -0.19
N GLY A 223 0.18 -18.01 -1.49
CA GLY A 223 1.34 -18.61 -2.13
C GLY A 223 2.61 -17.75 -2.00
N THR A 224 2.49 -16.43 -2.18
CA THR A 224 3.62 -15.49 -2.06
C THR A 224 4.08 -15.30 -0.61
N MET A 225 3.15 -15.18 0.35
CA MET A 225 3.48 -15.07 1.78
C MET A 225 4.34 -16.23 2.29
N LEU A 226 4.13 -17.42 1.73
CA LEU A 226 4.83 -18.63 2.15
C LEU A 226 6.17 -18.86 1.44
N GLN A 227 6.53 -18.07 0.42
CA GLN A 227 7.81 -18.24 -0.30
C GLN A 227 9.05 -18.12 0.61
N PRO A 228 9.10 -17.22 1.61
CA PRO A 228 10.24 -17.12 2.52
C PRO A 228 10.29 -18.25 3.56
N VAL A 229 9.18 -18.93 3.82
CA VAL A 229 9.05 -19.97 4.85
C VAL A 229 9.05 -21.33 4.16
N ALA A 230 10.16 -22.08 4.28
CA ALA A 230 10.17 -23.48 3.86
C ALA A 230 9.19 -24.28 4.72
N LEU A 231 7.92 -24.36 4.33
CA LEU A 231 6.90 -25.02 5.14
C LEU A 231 6.94 -26.56 5.00
N PRO A 232 6.79 -27.30 6.11
CA PRO A 232 6.49 -28.72 6.07
C PRO A 232 5.06 -29.00 5.54
N PRO A 233 4.81 -30.20 5.01
CA PRO A 233 3.68 -30.51 4.11
C PRO A 233 2.27 -30.57 4.75
N MET A 234 2.04 -30.02 5.95
CA MET A 234 0.74 -30.11 6.62
C MET A 234 -0.25 -28.98 6.27
N PHE A 235 0.21 -27.85 5.71
CA PHE A 235 -0.68 -26.72 5.35
C PHE A 235 -1.03 -26.63 3.87
N THR A 236 -0.50 -27.52 3.02
CA THR A 236 -0.65 -27.45 1.56
C THR A 236 -1.93 -28.11 1.02
N SER A 237 -2.73 -28.78 1.84
CA SER A 237 -3.82 -29.64 1.35
C SER A 237 -5.17 -28.95 1.10
N ILE A 238 -5.37 -27.70 1.54
CA ILE A 238 -6.70 -27.07 1.49
C ILE A 238 -6.84 -26.06 0.32
N PHE A 239 -5.76 -25.48 -0.22
CA PHE A 239 -5.89 -24.29 -1.08
C PHE A 239 -5.12 -24.26 -2.41
N MET A 240 -4.41 -25.33 -2.82
CA MET A 240 -3.80 -25.39 -4.15
C MET A 240 -4.04 -26.75 -4.84
N PRO A 241 -4.41 -26.78 -6.14
CA PRO A 241 -4.34 -28.02 -6.91
C PRO A 241 -2.86 -28.46 -7.01
N PRO A 242 -2.58 -29.77 -7.16
CA PRO A 242 -1.24 -30.31 -6.95
C PRO A 242 -0.28 -29.85 -8.05
N LEU A 243 0.50 -28.80 -7.79
CA LEU A 243 1.71 -28.53 -8.54
C LEU A 243 2.79 -29.54 -8.09
N ASN A 244 3.36 -30.25 -9.06
CA ASN A 244 4.33 -31.32 -8.83
C ASN A 244 5.68 -30.73 -8.33
N TRP A 245 5.82 -30.65 -7.01
CA TRP A 245 6.95 -30.05 -6.28
C TRP A 245 8.33 -30.67 -6.57
N ARG A 246 8.40 -31.83 -7.26
CA ARG A 246 9.66 -32.50 -7.61
C ARG A 246 10.46 -31.80 -8.72
N LEU A 247 9.86 -30.87 -9.46
CA LEU A 247 10.52 -30.19 -10.58
C LEU A 247 11.23 -28.88 -10.20
N LEU A 248 10.88 -28.27 -9.06
CA LEU A 248 11.45 -26.98 -8.61
C LEU A 248 12.71 -27.12 -7.74
N TRP A 249 12.87 -28.25 -7.05
CA TRP A 249 14.08 -28.55 -6.29
C TRP A 249 15.00 -29.43 -7.11
N GLY A 250 15.88 -28.79 -7.90
CA GLY A 250 17.00 -29.45 -8.55
C GLY A 250 17.79 -30.29 -7.53
N ARG A 251 18.08 -31.55 -7.89
CA ARG A 251 18.81 -32.51 -7.05
C ARG A 251 20.18 -31.98 -6.62
N THR A 252 20.29 -31.37 -5.45
CA THR A 252 21.55 -31.33 -4.70
C THR A 252 21.64 -32.60 -3.85
N ARG A 253 22.03 -33.72 -4.47
CA ARG A 253 22.61 -34.84 -3.72
C ARG A 253 24.04 -34.43 -3.35
N LEU A 254 24.25 -34.09 -2.09
CA LEU A 254 25.57 -34.11 -1.48
C LEU A 254 26.10 -35.56 -1.54
N ARG A 255 27.27 -35.74 -2.14
CA ARG A 255 28.20 -36.84 -1.85
C ARG A 255 29.26 -36.29 -0.93
#